data_AF-A0A9N9QZQ8-F1
#
_entry.id   AF-A0A9N9QZQ8-F1
#
_cell.length_a   1.000
_cell.length_b   1.000
_cell.length_c   1.000
_cell.angle_alpha   90.00
_cell.angle_beta   90.00
_cell.angle_gamma   90.00
#
_symmetry.space_group_name_H-M   'P 1'
#
loop_
_entity.id
_entity.type
_entity.pdbx_description
1 polymer ?
#
loop_
_entity_poly.entity_id
_entity_poly.type
_entity_poly.pdbx_seq_one_letter_code
_entity_poly.pdbx_strand_id
1 'polypeptide(L)'
;MLLFESYEILGIGFYIFGNINTLKTSSPLWTNISKTLEDKAAIGSSLTLKCENHSDQITMIVTPEDFQKVPEGGCLMKCNQNFRACGHPCPRMCHGYDREHIKAACQLKCERIICDLGHVCPLKCAQECKPCTQLIEKTLPCEHIKQIFCHQEPDDPKIVCTTTVTVTLADCGHEVSSLLQSNTSRKFRDNSLDCIVSYLTDRVQRVDISGKRSPRSKVKMGVPQGSMLGPSLFLIYINDRKG
;
A
#
# COMPACT_ATOMS: atom_id res chain seq x y z
N MET A 1 43.71 27.45 -22.35
CA MET A 1 43.02 27.25 -21.05
C MET A 1 44.09 27.04 -20.01
N LEU A 2 44.07 27.78 -18.90
CA LEU A 2 45.23 27.90 -18.00
C LEU A 2 44.88 27.35 -16.62
N LEU A 3 45.74 26.45 -16.11
CA LEU A 3 45.62 25.78 -14.82
C LEU A 3 46.78 26.23 -13.92
N PHE A 4 46.50 27.04 -12.89
CA PHE A 4 47.47 27.35 -11.85
C PHE A 4 46.99 26.77 -10.51
N GLU A 5 47.73 25.78 -10.01
CA GLU A 5 47.58 25.26 -8.65
C GLU A 5 48.80 25.69 -7.84
N SER A 6 48.63 26.67 -6.94
CA SER A 6 49.68 27.01 -5.97
C SER A 6 49.51 26.16 -4.74
N TYR A 7 50.50 25.29 -4.49
CA TYR A 7 50.63 24.63 -3.21
C TYR A 7 51.26 25.56 -2.19
N GLU A 8 50.69 25.48 -0.99
CA GLU A 8 51.13 26.00 0.31
C GLU A 8 50.59 27.37 0.76
N ILE A 9 49.65 27.24 1.71
CA ILE A 9 49.18 28.24 2.70
C ILE A 9 48.11 29.19 2.16
N LEU A 10 46.84 28.87 2.45
CA LEU A 10 45.58 29.54 2.05
C LEU A 10 45.17 29.30 0.57
N GLY A 11 44.55 28.14 0.33
CA GLY A 11 44.17 27.63 -0.98
C GLY A 11 43.14 28.48 -1.74
N ILE A 12 43.62 29.40 -2.56
CA ILE A 12 42.84 30.07 -3.61
C ILE A 12 43.54 29.76 -4.93
N GLY A 13 42.96 28.87 -5.73
CA GLY A 13 43.42 28.57 -7.07
C GLY A 13 42.90 29.60 -8.08
N PHE A 14 43.65 29.83 -9.16
CA PHE A 14 43.25 30.75 -10.22
C PHE A 14 43.13 30.00 -11.55
N TYR A 15 41.92 29.97 -12.09
CA TYR A 15 41.61 29.34 -13.38
C TYR A 15 41.29 30.41 -14.41
N ILE A 16 41.90 30.31 -15.60
CA ILE A 16 41.62 31.22 -16.71
C ILE A 16 41.10 30.42 -17.90
N PHE A 17 39.85 30.70 -18.28
CA PHE A 17 39.23 30.19 -19.49
C PHE A 17 39.34 31.24 -20.60
N GLY A 18 40.01 30.90 -21.69
CA GLY A 18 40.17 31.80 -22.83
C GLY A 18 41.47 31.61 -23.61
N ASN A 19 41.69 32.51 -24.58
CA ASN A 19 42.87 32.56 -25.42
C ASN A 19 43.92 33.51 -24.80
N ILE A 20 45.00 32.96 -24.27
CA ILE A 20 46.06 33.73 -23.62
C ILE A 20 46.74 34.72 -24.58
N ASN A 21 46.76 34.43 -25.88
CA ASN A 21 47.34 35.34 -26.87
C ASN A 21 46.54 36.65 -26.96
N THR A 22 45.21 36.60 -26.80
CA THR A 22 44.35 37.80 -26.74
C THR A 22 44.58 38.62 -25.47
N LEU A 23 44.93 37.96 -24.35
CA LEU A 23 45.25 38.63 -23.10
C LEU A 23 46.63 39.30 -23.15
N LYS A 24 47.63 38.67 -23.80
CA LYS A 24 48.96 39.27 -24.02
C LYS A 24 48.88 40.61 -24.76
N THR A 25 47.98 40.75 -25.73
CA THR A 25 47.84 41.99 -26.51
C THR A 25 47.20 43.14 -25.74
N SER A 26 46.52 42.86 -24.61
CA SER A 26 45.77 43.88 -23.87
C SER A 26 46.58 44.57 -22.77
N SER A 27 47.66 43.97 -22.25
CA SER A 27 48.53 44.62 -21.24
C SER A 27 49.89 43.92 -21.09
N PRO A 28 50.98 44.67 -20.81
CA PRO A 28 52.28 44.10 -20.42
C PRO A 28 52.21 43.16 -19.20
N LEU A 29 51.26 43.37 -18.30
CA LEU A 29 51.04 42.48 -17.15
C LEU A 29 50.69 41.05 -17.60
N TRP A 30 49.81 40.91 -18.59
CA TRP A 30 49.40 39.61 -19.10
C TRP A 30 50.52 38.88 -19.86
N THR A 31 51.45 39.63 -20.46
CA THR A 31 52.68 39.06 -21.02
C THR A 31 53.54 38.42 -19.94
N ASN A 32 53.72 39.09 -18.80
CA ASN A 32 54.48 38.54 -17.67
C ASN A 32 53.77 37.34 -17.04
N ILE A 33 52.45 37.42 -16.86
CA ILE A 33 51.63 36.30 -16.35
C ILE A 33 51.74 35.10 -17.29
N SER A 34 51.58 35.30 -18.60
CA SER A 34 51.68 34.21 -19.57
C SER A 34 53.05 33.55 -19.58
N LYS A 35 54.14 34.33 -19.50
CA LYS A 35 55.49 33.77 -19.41
C LYS A 35 55.64 32.89 -18.16
N THR A 36 55.13 33.36 -17.02
CA THR A 36 55.14 32.60 -15.77
C THR A 36 54.33 31.31 -15.89
N LEU A 37 53.21 31.32 -16.60
CA LEU A 37 52.37 30.15 -16.82
C LEU A 37 53.02 29.16 -17.82
N GLU A 38 53.68 29.65 -18.86
CA GLU A 38 54.46 28.82 -19.80
C GLU A 38 55.64 28.14 -19.11
N ASP A 39 56.42 28.89 -18.35
CA ASP A 39 57.58 28.39 -17.59
C ASP A 39 57.18 27.30 -16.58
N LYS A 40 55.95 27.37 -16.05
CA LYS A 40 55.38 26.39 -15.12
C LYS A 40 54.61 25.25 -15.80
N ALA A 41 54.59 25.18 -17.13
CA ALA A 41 53.78 24.24 -17.90
C ALA A 41 52.27 24.25 -17.49
N ALA A 42 51.79 25.42 -17.07
CA ALA A 42 50.43 25.68 -16.58
C ALA A 42 49.43 26.02 -17.71
N ILE A 43 49.85 25.89 -18.97
CA ILE A 43 49.02 26.16 -20.15
C ILE A 43 48.62 24.86 -20.83
N GLY A 44 47.31 24.61 -20.92
CA GLY A 44 46.74 23.43 -21.56
C GLY A 44 45.68 23.73 -22.61
N SER A 45 45.42 22.75 -23.47
CA SER A 45 44.30 22.74 -24.42
C SER A 45 43.04 22.06 -23.86
N SER A 46 43.15 21.36 -22.73
CA SER A 46 42.05 20.62 -22.09
C SER A 46 41.95 20.91 -20.60
N LEU A 47 40.73 20.86 -20.07
CA LEU A 47 40.44 20.93 -18.64
C LEU A 47 40.33 19.50 -18.16
N THR A 48 41.26 19.09 -17.31
CA THR A 48 41.25 17.76 -16.73
C THR A 48 40.39 17.76 -15.48
N LEU A 49 39.31 16.99 -15.50
CA LEU A 49 38.43 16.76 -14.36
C LEU A 49 38.71 15.38 -13.78
N LYS A 50 38.84 15.29 -12.45
CA LYS A 50 38.94 14.03 -11.72
C LYS A 50 37.65 13.81 -10.95
N CYS A 51 37.06 12.62 -11.06
CA CYS A 51 35.89 12.29 -10.25
C CYS A 51 36.30 12.10 -8.79
N GLU A 52 35.61 12.76 -7.86
CA GLU A 52 35.86 12.62 -6.44
C GLU A 52 35.32 11.31 -5.85
N ASN A 53 34.33 10.69 -6.51
CA ASN A 53 33.73 9.43 -6.05
C ASN A 53 34.40 8.19 -6.67
N HIS A 54 35.04 8.35 -7.84
CA HIS A 54 35.74 7.29 -8.57
C HIS A 54 37.14 7.79 -8.94
N SER A 55 38.11 7.52 -8.08
CA SER A 55 39.46 8.11 -8.15
C SER A 55 40.25 7.76 -9.42
N ASP A 56 39.86 6.67 -10.08
CA ASP A 56 40.37 6.17 -11.35
C ASP A 56 39.79 6.90 -12.57
N GLN A 57 38.73 7.68 -12.39
CA GLN A 57 38.02 8.35 -13.49
C GLN A 57 38.57 9.76 -13.69
N ILE A 58 39.26 9.95 -14.81
CA ILE A 58 39.80 11.24 -15.26
C ILE A 58 39.22 11.55 -16.64
N THR A 59 38.62 12.73 -16.79
CA THR A 59 38.00 13.19 -18.03
C THR A 59 38.68 14.46 -18.51
N MET A 60 39.11 14.48 -19.77
CA MET A 60 39.61 15.69 -20.42
C MET A 60 38.48 16.38 -21.18
N ILE A 61 38.26 17.65 -20.88
CA ILE A 61 37.25 18.50 -21.52
C ILE A 61 37.94 19.48 -22.45
N VAL A 62 37.64 19.41 -23.74
CA VAL A 62 38.17 20.32 -24.78
C VAL A 62 37.05 21.16 -25.36
N THR A 63 35.89 20.56 -25.62
CA THR A 63 34.70 21.25 -26.14
C THR A 63 33.55 21.23 -25.13
N PRO A 64 32.53 22.10 -25.29
CA PRO A 64 31.35 22.08 -24.44
C PRO A 64 30.63 20.72 -24.42
N GLU A 65 30.65 19.99 -25.52
CA GLU A 65 30.01 18.68 -25.65
C GLU A 65 30.69 17.61 -24.76
N ASP A 66 31.99 17.77 -24.47
CA ASP A 66 32.72 16.86 -23.60
C ASP A 66 32.16 16.83 -22.17
N PHE A 67 31.45 17.88 -21.73
CA PHE A 67 30.79 17.90 -20.42
C PHE A 67 29.69 16.84 -20.29
N GLN A 68 29.18 16.30 -21.40
CA GLN A 68 28.26 15.15 -21.35
C GLN A 68 28.91 13.90 -20.75
N LYS A 69 30.25 13.81 -20.74
CA LYS A 69 31.03 12.73 -20.12
C LYS A 69 31.13 12.86 -18.59
N VAL A 70 30.69 13.98 -18.03
CA VAL A 70 30.69 14.24 -16.58
C VAL A 70 29.30 14.72 -16.11
N PRO A 71 28.25 13.90 -16.30
CA PRO A 71 26.89 14.31 -16.00
C PRO A 71 26.72 14.56 -14.49
N GLU A 72 25.87 15.53 -14.14
CA GLU A 72 25.48 15.77 -12.74
C GLU A 72 26.66 16.01 -11.77
N GLY A 73 27.81 16.46 -12.28
CA GLY A 73 29.04 16.64 -11.50
C GLY A 73 29.72 15.34 -11.08
N GLY A 74 29.31 14.19 -11.65
CA GLY A 74 29.96 12.90 -11.48
C GLY A 74 30.56 12.38 -12.79
N CYS A 75 30.97 11.11 -12.81
CA CYS A 75 31.43 10.42 -14.02
C CYS A 75 30.34 9.49 -14.59
N LEU A 76 30.65 8.79 -15.68
CA LEU A 76 29.70 7.85 -16.33
C LEU A 76 29.56 6.49 -15.62
N MET A 77 30.31 6.26 -14.53
CA MET A 77 30.21 5.02 -13.76
C MET A 77 28.94 5.03 -12.90
N LYS A 78 28.45 3.84 -12.51
CA LYS A 78 27.38 3.74 -11.51
C LYS A 78 27.84 4.31 -10.17
N CYS A 79 26.92 4.87 -9.41
CA CYS A 79 27.21 5.30 -8.05
C CYS A 79 27.58 4.09 -7.17
N ASN A 80 28.69 4.17 -6.44
CA ASN A 80 29.17 3.09 -5.56
C ASN A 80 28.60 3.18 -4.12
N GLN A 81 27.59 4.01 -3.91
CA GLN A 81 27.03 4.28 -2.59
C GLN A 81 25.71 3.53 -2.38
N ASN A 82 25.46 3.15 -1.13
CA ASN A 82 24.22 2.52 -0.71
C ASN A 82 23.40 3.50 0.13
N PHE A 83 22.08 3.41 0.05
CA PHE A 83 21.17 4.21 0.88
C PHE A 83 21.29 3.79 2.34
N ARG A 84 21.70 4.70 3.22
CA ARG A 84 21.98 4.41 4.65
C ARG A 84 20.80 3.73 5.38
N ALA A 85 19.57 4.13 5.08
CA ALA A 85 18.38 3.62 5.78
C ALA A 85 18.00 2.17 5.43
N CYS A 86 18.40 1.66 4.26
CA CYS A 86 17.97 0.34 3.79
C CYS A 86 19.08 -0.55 3.21
N GLY A 87 20.28 -0.01 3.02
CA GLY A 87 21.42 -0.74 2.46
C GLY A 87 21.35 -0.98 0.94
N HIS A 88 20.25 -0.64 0.26
CA HIS A 88 20.16 -0.82 -1.18
C HIS A 88 21.18 0.03 -1.96
N PRO A 89 21.75 -0.50 -3.05
CA PRO A 89 22.66 0.27 -3.90
C PRO A 89 21.92 1.40 -4.62
N CYS A 90 22.58 2.54 -4.79
CA CYS A 90 22.04 3.63 -5.59
C CYS A 90 21.95 3.22 -7.07
N PRO A 91 20.76 3.28 -7.70
CA PRO A 91 20.61 2.88 -9.11
C PRO A 91 21.08 3.95 -10.10
N ARG A 92 21.52 5.12 -9.61
CA ARG A 92 21.92 6.25 -10.47
C ARG A 92 23.37 6.13 -10.92
N MET A 93 23.69 6.87 -12.00
CA MET A 93 25.08 7.18 -12.33
C MET A 93 25.72 8.02 -11.22
N CYS A 94 27.05 8.06 -11.21
CA CYS A 94 27.81 8.89 -10.31
C CYS A 94 27.34 10.34 -10.40
N HIS A 95 27.19 10.99 -9.25
CA HIS A 95 26.71 12.36 -9.14
C HIS A 95 27.50 13.10 -8.06
N GLY A 96 27.62 14.43 -8.19
CA GLY A 96 28.46 15.25 -7.31
C GLY A 96 27.75 15.76 -6.05
N TYR A 97 26.41 15.71 -6.01
CA TYR A 97 25.56 16.17 -4.92
C TYR A 97 25.24 15.03 -3.94
N ASP A 98 24.71 15.33 -2.74
CA ASP A 98 24.21 14.34 -1.74
C ASP A 98 24.98 12.99 -1.71
N ARG A 99 26.31 13.05 -1.66
CA ARG A 99 27.18 11.89 -1.95
C ARG A 99 26.93 10.73 -1.00
N GLU A 100 26.61 11.05 0.25
CA GLU A 100 26.31 10.10 1.31
C GLU A 100 24.84 9.66 1.36
N HIS A 101 24.03 10.10 0.39
CA HIS A 101 22.60 9.82 0.27
C HIS A 101 21.84 10.07 1.59
N ILE A 102 22.08 11.23 2.18
CA ILE A 102 21.46 11.65 3.44
C ILE A 102 20.05 12.16 3.15
N LYS A 103 19.87 12.88 2.03
CA LYS A 103 18.57 13.46 1.63
C LYS A 103 17.81 12.56 0.66
N ALA A 104 18.52 11.84 -0.20
CA ALA A 104 17.93 10.99 -1.22
C ALA A 104 17.24 9.76 -0.61
N ALA A 105 15.97 9.57 -0.98
CA ALA A 105 15.18 8.42 -0.57
C ALA A 105 15.27 7.28 -1.59
N CYS A 106 15.44 6.04 -1.12
CA CYS A 106 15.52 4.85 -1.97
C CYS A 106 14.23 4.62 -2.79
N GLN A 107 14.37 4.55 -4.12
CA GLN A 107 13.26 4.36 -5.07
C GLN A 107 13.14 2.92 -5.61
N LEU A 108 13.95 2.00 -5.09
CA LEU A 108 13.88 0.59 -5.45
C LEU A 108 12.64 -0.06 -4.85
N LYS A 109 12.27 -1.24 -5.36
CA LYS A 109 11.18 -2.05 -4.81
C LYS A 109 11.55 -2.45 -3.38
N CYS A 110 10.57 -2.45 -2.48
CA CYS A 110 10.78 -2.97 -1.14
C CYS A 110 10.88 -4.51 -1.19
N GLU A 111 11.91 -5.08 -0.55
CA GLU A 111 12.13 -6.53 -0.46
C GLU A 111 11.73 -7.10 0.91
N ARG A 112 11.17 -6.27 1.80
CA ARG A 112 10.73 -6.70 3.13
C ARG A 112 9.52 -7.64 3.04
N ILE A 113 9.54 -8.70 3.84
CA ILE A 113 8.39 -9.57 4.10
C ILE A 113 7.50 -8.89 5.15
N ILE A 114 6.20 -8.77 4.88
CA ILE A 114 5.26 -7.96 5.68
C ILE A 114 4.15 -8.77 6.38
N CYS A 115 4.20 -10.10 6.30
CA CYS A 115 3.32 -11.01 7.03
C CYS A 115 3.93 -12.41 7.11
N ASP A 116 3.39 -13.26 7.98
CA ASP A 116 3.92 -14.60 8.27
C ASP A 116 3.83 -15.59 7.08
N LEU A 117 2.94 -15.31 6.13
CA LEU A 117 2.83 -16.08 4.89
C LEU A 117 3.93 -15.76 3.86
N GLY A 118 4.86 -14.86 4.18
CA GLY A 118 6.00 -14.56 3.31
C GLY A 118 5.73 -13.54 2.21
N HIS A 119 4.59 -12.84 2.23
CA HIS A 119 4.30 -11.85 1.19
C HIS A 119 5.25 -10.65 1.25
N VAL A 120 5.86 -10.35 0.11
CA VAL A 120 6.77 -9.21 -0.07
C VAL A 120 5.99 -7.92 -0.22
N CYS A 121 6.50 -6.84 0.38
CA CYS A 121 5.92 -5.51 0.29
C CYS A 121 5.79 -5.02 -1.17
N PRO A 122 4.61 -4.54 -1.60
CA PRO A 122 4.43 -4.02 -2.96
C PRO A 122 4.93 -2.58 -3.15
N LEU A 123 5.31 -1.89 -2.07
CA LEU A 123 5.65 -0.47 -2.08
C LEU A 123 7.13 -0.22 -2.42
N LYS A 124 7.50 1.06 -2.57
CA LYS A 124 8.90 1.48 -2.71
C LYS A 124 9.62 1.34 -1.37
N CYS A 125 10.93 1.08 -1.41
CA CYS A 125 11.71 0.78 -0.21
C CYS A 125 11.68 1.90 0.83
N ALA A 126 11.78 3.17 0.41
CA ALA A 126 11.71 4.31 1.31
C ALA A 126 10.32 4.55 1.93
N GLN A 127 9.27 3.92 1.39
CA GLN A 127 7.92 4.04 1.96
C GLN A 127 7.80 3.13 3.20
N GLU A 128 6.98 3.57 4.16
CA GLU A 128 6.60 2.74 5.29
C GLU A 128 5.78 1.54 4.79
N CYS A 129 6.12 0.35 5.28
CA CYS A 129 5.39 -0.86 4.92
C CYS A 129 3.98 -0.82 5.52
N LYS A 130 3.00 -1.21 4.72
CA LYS A 130 1.60 -1.34 5.15
C LYS A 130 1.27 -2.82 5.37
N PRO A 131 0.19 -3.13 6.13
CA PRO A 131 -0.31 -4.49 6.28
C PRO A 131 -0.55 -5.17 4.94
N CYS A 132 -0.39 -6.50 4.91
CA CYS A 132 -0.51 -7.26 3.67
C CYS A 132 -1.94 -7.24 3.10
N THR A 133 -2.09 -6.75 1.88
CA THR A 133 -3.37 -6.70 1.14
C THR A 133 -3.47 -7.76 0.04
N GLN A 134 -2.66 -8.82 0.10
CA GLN A 134 -2.85 -9.97 -0.78
C GLN A 134 -4.16 -10.68 -0.40
N LEU A 135 -4.95 -11.05 -1.40
CA LEU A 135 -6.16 -11.83 -1.19
C LEU A 135 -5.77 -13.28 -0.99
N ILE A 136 -6.24 -13.87 0.11
CA ILE A 136 -6.01 -15.27 0.44
C ILE A 136 -7.32 -15.93 0.85
N GLU A 137 -7.41 -17.23 0.63
CA GLU A 137 -8.53 -18.04 1.08
C GLU A 137 -8.39 -18.32 2.58
N LYS A 138 -9.40 -17.94 3.34
CA LYS A 138 -9.52 -18.25 4.77
C LYS A 138 -10.89 -18.89 5.03
N THR A 139 -10.91 -19.84 5.97
CA THR A 139 -12.15 -20.44 6.46
C THR A 139 -12.78 -19.51 7.48
N LEU A 140 -14.02 -19.08 7.22
CA LEU A 140 -14.79 -18.24 8.12
C LEU A 140 -15.34 -19.05 9.30
N PRO A 141 -15.79 -18.42 10.41
CA PRO A 141 -16.43 -19.10 11.53
C PRO A 141 -17.70 -19.89 11.17
N CYS A 142 -18.30 -19.63 10.00
CA CYS A 142 -19.42 -20.40 9.44
C CYS A 142 -18.96 -21.60 8.57
N GLU A 143 -17.69 -21.97 8.65
CA GLU A 143 -17.00 -23.06 7.93
C GLU A 143 -16.88 -22.89 6.41
N HIS A 144 -17.39 -21.81 5.85
CA HIS A 144 -17.23 -21.48 4.43
C HIS A 144 -15.87 -20.82 4.14
N ILE A 145 -15.31 -21.15 2.97
CA ILE A 145 -14.08 -20.52 2.47
C ILE A 145 -14.44 -19.20 1.78
N LYS A 146 -13.69 -18.14 2.11
CA LYS A 146 -13.81 -16.83 1.44
C LYS A 146 -12.44 -16.23 1.18
N GLN A 147 -12.29 -15.54 0.06
CA GLN A 147 -11.13 -14.71 -0.22
C GLN A 147 -11.23 -13.39 0.55
N ILE A 148 -10.29 -13.16 1.46
CA ILE A 148 -10.18 -11.93 2.25
C ILE A 148 -8.73 -11.43 2.24
N PHE A 149 -8.47 -10.18 2.63
CA PHE A 149 -7.09 -9.69 2.68
C PHE A 149 -6.30 -10.41 3.76
N CYS A 150 -5.01 -10.66 3.49
CA CYS A 150 -4.13 -11.44 4.36
C CYS A 150 -4.10 -10.94 5.81
N HIS A 151 -4.08 -9.61 6.01
CA HIS A 151 -4.07 -8.98 7.33
C HIS A 151 -5.42 -9.05 8.07
N GLN A 152 -6.50 -9.45 7.41
CA GLN A 152 -7.83 -9.51 8.01
C GLN A 152 -8.05 -10.85 8.70
N GLU A 153 -8.69 -10.80 9.86
CA GLU A 153 -9.09 -12.00 10.59
C GLU A 153 -10.44 -12.54 10.08
N PRO A 154 -10.61 -13.88 9.96
CA PRO A 154 -11.85 -14.47 9.44
C PRO A 154 -13.11 -14.14 10.24
N ASP A 155 -12.96 -13.74 11.51
CA ASP A 155 -14.05 -13.43 12.44
C ASP A 155 -14.37 -11.92 12.52
N ASP A 156 -13.71 -11.07 11.71
CA ASP A 156 -14.02 -9.65 11.64
C ASP A 156 -15.50 -9.44 11.23
N PRO A 157 -16.30 -8.69 12.01
CA PRO A 157 -17.72 -8.47 11.73
C PRO A 157 -18.01 -7.80 10.38
N LYS A 158 -17.01 -7.15 9.77
CA LYS A 158 -17.13 -6.58 8.41
C LYS A 158 -17.09 -7.65 7.32
N ILE A 159 -16.66 -8.87 7.65
CA ILE A 159 -16.50 -9.98 6.71
C ILE A 159 -17.73 -10.88 6.80
N VAL A 160 -18.68 -10.63 5.90
CA VAL A 160 -19.91 -11.42 5.81
C VAL A 160 -19.78 -12.57 4.81
N CYS A 161 -20.27 -13.75 5.18
CA CYS A 161 -20.46 -14.84 4.23
C CYS A 161 -21.67 -14.55 3.35
N THR A 162 -21.54 -14.74 2.04
CA THR A 162 -22.65 -14.58 1.07
C THR A 162 -23.13 -15.92 0.53
N THR A 163 -22.63 -17.03 1.05
CA THR A 163 -23.07 -18.37 0.65
C THR A 163 -24.49 -18.62 1.17
N THR A 164 -25.39 -18.99 0.27
CA THR A 164 -26.74 -19.43 0.61
C THR A 164 -26.68 -20.89 1.06
N VAL A 165 -27.33 -21.20 2.19
CA VAL A 165 -27.56 -22.57 2.62
C VAL A 165 -29.03 -22.92 2.55
N THR A 166 -29.31 -24.13 2.11
CA THR A 166 -30.66 -24.71 2.12
C THR A 166 -30.87 -25.43 3.43
N VAL A 167 -31.88 -25.02 4.19
CA VAL A 167 -32.25 -25.63 5.47
C VAL A 167 -33.61 -26.29 5.33
N THR A 168 -33.71 -27.54 5.75
CA THR A 168 -34.98 -28.27 5.83
C THR A 168 -35.64 -27.97 7.18
N LEU A 169 -36.86 -27.44 7.16
CA LEU A 169 -37.63 -27.15 8.37
C LEU A 169 -38.11 -28.46 9.00
N ALA A 170 -37.70 -28.72 10.25
CA ALA A 170 -37.99 -29.99 10.94
C ALA A 170 -39.49 -30.28 11.09
N ASP A 171 -40.33 -29.24 11.19
CA ASP A 171 -41.76 -29.39 11.48
C ASP A 171 -42.61 -29.70 10.23
N CYS A 172 -42.14 -29.35 9.04
CA CYS A 172 -42.93 -29.47 7.80
C CYS A 172 -42.16 -30.03 6.60
N GLY A 173 -40.85 -30.23 6.71
CA GLY A 173 -40.00 -30.81 5.66
C GLY A 173 -39.68 -29.87 4.49
N HIS A 174 -40.11 -28.62 4.51
CA HIS A 174 -39.83 -27.68 3.43
C HIS A 174 -38.38 -27.18 3.46
N GLU A 175 -37.79 -27.03 2.27
CA GLU A 175 -36.46 -26.49 2.07
C GLU A 175 -36.48 -24.97 1.88
N VAL A 176 -35.73 -24.25 2.69
CA VAL A 176 -35.62 -22.78 2.63
C VAL A 176 -34.18 -22.40 2.35
N SER A 177 -33.95 -21.63 1.29
CA SER A 177 -32.64 -21.07 0.96
C SER A 177 -32.45 -19.73 1.67
N SER A 178 -31.40 -19.57 2.49
CA SER A 178 -31.11 -18.28 3.13
C SER A 178 -29.61 -17.98 3.20
N LEU A 179 -29.25 -16.69 3.12
CA LEU A 179 -27.88 -16.22 3.33
C LEU A 179 -27.47 -16.41 4.80
N LEU A 180 -26.35 -17.09 5.03
CA LEU A 180 -25.77 -17.19 6.37
C LEU A 180 -25.12 -15.86 6.76
N GLN A 181 -25.86 -15.01 7.48
CA GLN A 181 -25.25 -13.87 8.19
C GLN A 181 -24.60 -14.36 9.48
N SER A 182 -23.29 -14.16 9.58
CA SER A 182 -22.36 -14.66 10.60
C SER A 182 -22.87 -14.49 12.04
N ASN A 183 -22.88 -15.60 12.79
CA ASN A 183 -22.80 -15.80 14.25
C ASN A 183 -23.64 -14.99 15.25
N THR A 184 -24.38 -13.95 14.85
CA THR A 184 -25.36 -13.25 15.72
C THR A 184 -26.79 -13.74 15.50
N SER A 185 -27.06 -14.39 14.35
CA SER A 185 -28.37 -14.94 14.04
C SER A 185 -28.77 -16.07 14.99
N ARG A 186 -27.81 -16.84 15.53
CA ARG A 186 -28.12 -18.00 16.38
C ARG A 186 -28.66 -17.65 17.78
N LYS A 187 -28.53 -16.41 18.25
CA LYS A 187 -29.13 -15.99 19.54
C LYS A 187 -30.45 -15.24 19.39
N PHE A 188 -30.67 -14.56 18.27
CA PHE A 188 -31.90 -13.79 18.05
C PHE A 188 -33.01 -14.60 17.35
N ARG A 189 -32.65 -15.55 16.46
CA ARG A 189 -33.63 -16.43 15.80
C ARG A 189 -34.26 -17.40 16.78
N ASP A 190 -33.49 -18.05 17.63
CA ASP A 190 -33.99 -19.12 18.51
C ASP A 190 -35.11 -18.61 19.43
N ASN A 191 -34.88 -17.53 20.19
CA ASN A 191 -35.90 -17.01 21.11
C ASN A 191 -37.14 -16.43 20.40
N SER A 192 -36.98 -15.81 19.22
CA SER A 192 -38.10 -15.18 18.52
C SER A 192 -38.94 -16.20 17.77
N LEU A 193 -38.30 -17.21 17.17
CA LEU A 193 -38.98 -18.35 16.54
C LEU A 193 -39.67 -19.21 17.59
N ASP A 194 -39.01 -19.51 18.71
CA ASP A 194 -39.63 -20.26 19.82
C ASP A 194 -40.85 -19.53 20.37
N CYS A 195 -40.81 -18.20 20.45
CA CYS A 195 -41.94 -17.39 20.88
C CYS A 195 -43.10 -17.48 19.87
N ILE A 196 -42.83 -17.45 18.56
CA ILE A 196 -43.86 -17.59 17.51
C ILE A 196 -44.42 -19.03 17.49
N VAL A 197 -43.57 -20.05 17.63
CA VAL A 197 -43.97 -21.46 17.71
C VAL A 197 -44.86 -21.66 18.93
N SER A 198 -44.38 -21.27 20.12
CA SER A 198 -45.17 -21.33 21.37
C SER A 198 -46.49 -20.56 21.26
N TYR A 199 -46.51 -19.46 20.51
CA TYR A 199 -47.71 -18.67 20.29
C TYR A 199 -48.74 -19.37 19.38
N LEU A 200 -48.31 -20.29 18.50
CA LEU A 200 -49.16 -20.95 17.52
C LEU A 200 -49.54 -22.40 17.92
N THR A 201 -48.71 -23.10 18.69
CA THR A 201 -48.88 -24.51 19.08
C THR A 201 -49.80 -24.73 20.29
N ASP A 202 -50.44 -25.90 20.37
CA ASP A 202 -51.26 -26.40 21.50
C ASP A 202 -52.36 -25.47 22.04
N ARG A 203 -52.83 -24.56 21.19
CA ARG A 203 -53.90 -23.63 21.56
C ARG A 203 -55.25 -24.31 21.69
N VAL A 204 -56.00 -23.87 22.68
CA VAL A 204 -57.39 -24.26 22.91
C VAL A 204 -58.27 -23.02 23.05
N GLN A 205 -59.47 -23.08 22.49
CA GLN A 205 -60.48 -22.04 22.57
C GLN A 205 -61.73 -22.52 23.30
N ARG A 206 -62.47 -21.60 23.91
CA ARG A 206 -63.81 -21.81 24.47
C ARG A 206 -64.64 -20.54 24.28
N VAL A 207 -65.95 -20.69 24.33
CA VAL A 207 -66.90 -19.58 24.25
C VAL A 207 -67.57 -19.41 25.62
N ASP A 208 -67.77 -18.17 26.05
CA ASP A 208 -68.52 -17.81 27.26
C ASP A 208 -69.68 -16.90 26.85
N ILE A 209 -70.92 -17.35 27.08
CA ILE A 209 -72.13 -16.56 26.83
C ILE A 209 -72.86 -16.43 28.15
N SER A 210 -72.91 -15.20 28.68
CA SER A 210 -73.61 -14.87 29.92
C SER A 210 -73.24 -15.77 31.10
N GLY A 211 -71.95 -16.12 31.23
CA GLY A 211 -71.42 -16.95 32.32
C GLY A 211 -71.48 -18.46 32.08
N LYS A 212 -72.09 -18.92 30.97
CA LYS A 212 -72.08 -20.32 30.56
C LYS A 212 -70.94 -20.57 29.58
N ARG A 213 -70.01 -21.45 29.97
CA ARG A 213 -68.80 -21.76 29.21
C ARG A 213 -68.93 -23.06 28.42
N SER A 214 -68.47 -23.05 27.18
CA SER A 214 -68.34 -24.25 26.36
C SER A 214 -67.16 -25.13 26.83
N PRO A 215 -67.14 -26.41 26.43
CA PRO A 215 -65.92 -27.22 26.46
C PRO A 215 -64.78 -26.55 25.68
N ARG A 216 -63.54 -26.88 26.07
CA ARG A 216 -62.34 -26.44 25.35
C ARG A 216 -62.21 -27.23 24.05
N SER A 217 -61.91 -26.54 22.95
CA SER A 217 -61.65 -27.15 21.64
C SER A 217 -60.28 -26.74 21.13
N LYS A 218 -59.53 -27.65 20.50
CA LYS A 218 -58.21 -27.34 19.93
C LYS A 218 -58.34 -26.41 18.72
N VAL A 219 -57.49 -25.40 18.66
CA VAL A 219 -57.41 -24.46 17.54
C VAL A 219 -56.47 -25.03 16.49
N LYS A 220 -57.02 -25.50 15.37
CA LYS A 220 -56.22 -26.08 14.27
C LYS A 220 -55.64 -25.04 13.31
N MET A 221 -56.24 -23.85 13.24
CA MET A 221 -55.84 -22.79 12.31
C MET A 221 -56.31 -21.42 12.79
N GLY A 222 -55.64 -20.37 12.30
CA GLY A 222 -55.93 -18.97 12.62
C GLY A 222 -55.15 -18.45 13.82
N VAL A 223 -55.20 -17.14 14.04
CA VAL A 223 -54.57 -16.42 15.17
C VAL A 223 -55.65 -15.88 16.12
N PRO A 224 -55.37 -15.72 17.42
CA PRO A 224 -56.31 -15.10 18.35
C PRO A 224 -56.66 -13.67 17.91
N GLN A 225 -57.94 -13.38 17.75
CA GLN A 225 -58.40 -12.02 17.46
C GLN A 225 -58.18 -11.12 18.67
N GLY A 226 -57.62 -9.94 18.46
CA GLY A 226 -57.20 -9.01 19.52
C GLY A 226 -55.75 -9.19 20.00
N SER A 227 -54.99 -10.09 19.38
CA SER A 227 -53.56 -10.23 19.66
C SER A 227 -52.70 -9.21 18.91
N MET A 228 -51.65 -8.73 19.56
CA MET A 228 -50.66 -7.83 18.93
C MET A 228 -49.90 -8.50 17.78
N LEU A 229 -49.67 -9.81 17.85
CA LEU A 229 -48.94 -10.58 16.84
C LEU A 229 -49.83 -11.07 15.69
N GLY A 230 -51.15 -11.11 15.88
CA GLY A 230 -52.10 -11.65 14.90
C GLY A 230 -52.04 -10.98 13.54
N PRO A 231 -52.12 -9.64 13.45
CA PRO A 231 -52.07 -8.92 12.17
C PRO A 231 -50.78 -9.16 11.40
N SER A 232 -49.62 -9.13 12.07
CA SER A 232 -48.32 -9.35 11.43
C SER A 232 -48.17 -10.78 10.91
N LEU A 233 -48.58 -11.79 11.68
CA LEU A 233 -48.55 -13.18 11.25
C LEU A 233 -49.53 -13.46 10.10
N PHE A 234 -50.68 -12.78 10.09
CA PHE A 234 -51.62 -12.86 8.97
C PHE A 234 -51.04 -12.26 7.69
N LEU A 235 -50.34 -11.11 7.78
CA LEU A 235 -49.68 -10.47 6.62
C LEU A 235 -48.59 -11.35 6.03
N ILE A 236 -47.78 -12.02 6.87
CA ILE A 236 -46.78 -12.98 6.42
C ILE A 236 -47.47 -14.14 5.69
N TYR A 237 -48.52 -14.71 6.28
CA TYR A 237 -49.26 -15.85 5.72
C TYR A 237 -49.92 -15.55 4.36
N ILE A 238 -50.52 -14.37 4.18
CA ILE A 238 -51.15 -14.02 2.89
C ILE A 238 -50.14 -13.65 1.81
N ASN A 239 -48.99 -13.09 2.19
CA ASN A 239 -47.94 -12.73 1.22
C ASN A 239 -47.21 -13.97 0.70
N ASP A 240 -47.08 -15.02 1.52
CA ASP A 240 -46.49 -16.30 1.13
C ASP A 240 -47.41 -17.13 0.20
N ARG A 241 -48.71 -16.81 0.16
CA ARG A 241 -49.70 -17.47 -0.72
C ARG A 241 -49.71 -16.96 -2.18
N LYS A 242 -48.85 -16.00 -2.53
CA LYS A 242 -48.63 -15.58 -3.92
C LYS A 242 -47.47 -16.38 -4.53
N GLY A 243 -47.74 -17.65 -4.79
CA GLY A 243 -46.91 -18.57 -5.55
C GLY A 243 -47.82 -19.60 -6.22
#